data_AF-A0A940NLU7-F1
#
_entry.id   AF-A0A940NLU7-F1
#
_cell.length_a   1.000
_cell.length_b   1.000
_cell.length_c   1.000
_cell.angle_alpha   90.00
_cell.angle_beta   90.00
_cell.angle_gamma   90.00
#
_symmetry.space_group_name_H-M   'P 1'
#
loop_
_entity.id
_entity.type
_entity.pdbx_description
1 polymer ?
#
loop_
_entity_poly.entity_id
_entity_poly.type
_entity_poly.pdbx_seq_one_letter_code
_entity_poly.pdbx_strand_id
1 'polypeptide(L)'
;MSKSKWTNEEENILTEMVESYLHKKKTKKEAFDVVANILNRSSSACRARYLKIERLKAKETVIKNETIQIPQSTTSHDQSFTLEDVISYLKKYKTNDYYEQKNHKLRCFFASLEKENEGIKERYQLALSKIKETKDLFLEGPFVNTYNEK
;
A
#
# COMPACT_ATOMS: atom_id res chain seq x y z
N MET A 1 -5.06 -39.16 -5.62
CA MET A 1 -6.05 -38.22 -6.19
C MET A 1 -5.43 -37.53 -7.39
N SER A 2 -5.99 -37.74 -8.58
CA SER A 2 -5.48 -37.17 -9.83
C SER A 2 -5.50 -35.64 -9.77
N LYS A 3 -4.39 -34.99 -10.14
CA LYS A 3 -4.28 -33.52 -10.15
C LYS A 3 -5.19 -33.00 -11.25
N SER A 4 -6.35 -32.45 -10.88
CA SER A 4 -7.21 -31.74 -11.83
C SER A 4 -6.39 -30.69 -12.56
N LYS A 5 -6.44 -30.70 -13.90
CA LYS A 5 -5.79 -29.68 -14.72
C LYS A 5 -6.44 -28.33 -14.40
N TRP A 6 -5.62 -27.31 -14.14
CA TRP A 6 -6.12 -25.94 -13.98
C TRP A 6 -6.86 -25.53 -15.25
N THR A 7 -8.08 -25.02 -15.11
CA THR A 7 -8.84 -24.42 -16.21
C THR A 7 -8.54 -22.93 -16.31
N ASN A 8 -8.73 -22.35 -17.50
CA ASN A 8 -8.56 -20.90 -17.69
C ASN A 8 -9.49 -20.09 -16.77
N GLU A 9 -10.70 -20.59 -16.50
CA GLU A 9 -11.66 -19.97 -15.59
C GLU A 9 -11.11 -19.91 -14.15
N GLU A 10 -10.55 -21.01 -13.65
CA GLU A 10 -9.91 -21.06 -12.33
C GLU A 10 -8.71 -20.11 -12.24
N GLU A 11 -7.94 -19.97 -13.33
CA GLU A 11 -6.82 -19.03 -13.41
C GLU A 11 -7.25 -17.57 -13.43
N ASN A 12 -8.36 -17.27 -14.12
CA ASN A 12 -8.96 -15.94 -14.17
C ASN A 12 -9.41 -15.52 -12.77
N ILE A 13 -10.20 -16.38 -12.09
CA ILE A 13 -10.66 -16.14 -10.72
C ILE A 13 -9.47 -15.93 -9.77
N LEU A 14 -8.44 -16.78 -9.87
CA LEU A 14 -7.24 -16.65 -9.06
C LEU A 14 -6.51 -15.32 -9.28
N THR A 15 -6.37 -14.91 -10.54
CA THR A 15 -5.63 -13.70 -10.90
C THR A 15 -6.41 -12.44 -10.49
N GLU A 16 -7.69 -12.37 -10.85
CA GLU A 16 -8.56 -11.24 -10.54
C GLU A 16 -8.68 -11.04 -9.03
N MET A 17 -8.88 -12.11 -8.27
CA MET A 17 -9.04 -12.01 -6.83
C MET A 17 -7.75 -11.53 -6.16
N VAL A 18 -6.59 -12.06 -6.56
CA VAL A 18 -5.30 -11.62 -6.01
C VAL A 18 -5.04 -10.16 -6.36
N GLU A 19 -5.31 -9.72 -7.58
CA GLU A 19 -5.18 -8.31 -8.00
C GLU A 19 -6.14 -7.40 -7.20
N SER A 20 -7.39 -7.81 -7.00
CA SER A 20 -8.36 -7.05 -6.20
C SER A 20 -7.91 -6.87 -4.73
N TYR A 21 -7.27 -7.87 -4.14
CA TYR A 21 -6.75 -7.80 -2.77
C TYR A 21 -5.54 -6.86 -2.69
N LEU A 22 -4.66 -6.89 -3.70
CA LEU A 22 -3.54 -5.95 -3.80
C LEU A 22 -4.03 -4.50 -3.93
N HIS A 23 -5.06 -4.26 -4.75
CA HIS A 23 -5.66 -2.93 -4.86
C HIS A 23 -6.27 -2.44 -3.53
N LYS A 24 -6.82 -3.35 -2.73
CA LYS A 24 -7.33 -3.08 -1.38
C LYS A 24 -6.25 -3.01 -0.31
N LYS A 25 -4.95 -3.00 -0.68
CA LYS A 25 -3.79 -3.03 0.22
C LYS A 25 -3.78 -4.23 1.20
N LYS A 26 -4.42 -5.34 0.82
CA LYS A 26 -4.40 -6.60 1.57
C LYS A 26 -3.24 -7.49 1.10
N THR A 27 -2.94 -8.51 1.89
CA THR A 27 -1.82 -9.42 1.59
C THR A 27 -2.20 -10.47 0.54
N LYS A 28 -1.23 -10.87 -0.30
CA LYS A 28 -1.43 -12.00 -1.26
C LYS A 28 -1.80 -13.30 -0.53
N LYS A 29 -1.31 -13.48 0.70
CA LYS A 29 -1.60 -14.66 1.54
C LYS A 29 -3.11 -14.77 1.83
N GLU A 30 -3.73 -13.69 2.29
CA GLU A 30 -5.18 -13.64 2.51
C GLU A 30 -5.96 -13.94 1.23
N ALA A 31 -5.51 -13.40 0.09
CA ALA A 31 -6.15 -13.67 -1.20
C ALA A 31 -6.08 -15.16 -1.57
N PHE A 32 -4.93 -15.82 -1.36
CA PHE A 32 -4.79 -17.26 -1.65
C PHE A 32 -5.66 -18.12 -0.75
N ASP A 33 -5.83 -17.76 0.52
CA ASP A 33 -6.68 -18.49 1.46
C ASP A 33 -8.16 -18.40 1.05
N VAL A 34 -8.60 -17.24 0.57
CA VAL A 34 -9.98 -17.05 0.09
C VAL A 34 -10.22 -17.77 -1.24
N VAL A 35 -9.30 -17.64 -2.21
CA VAL A 35 -9.42 -18.34 -3.52
C VAL A 35 -9.37 -19.85 -3.34
N ALA A 36 -8.55 -20.35 -2.41
CA ALA A 36 -8.47 -21.77 -2.07
C ALA A 36 -9.84 -22.34 -1.68
N ASN A 37 -10.60 -21.61 -0.86
CA ASN A 37 -11.96 -22.01 -0.48
C ASN A 37 -12.93 -21.99 -1.67
N ILE A 38 -12.84 -20.98 -2.54
CA ILE A 38 -13.73 -20.84 -3.71
C ILE A 38 -13.47 -21.95 -4.73
N LEU A 39 -12.20 -22.26 -5.01
CA LEU A 39 -11.80 -23.24 -6.01
C LEU A 39 -11.69 -24.67 -5.46
N ASN A 40 -12.02 -24.88 -4.18
CA ASN A 40 -11.84 -26.15 -3.47
C ASN A 40 -10.41 -26.72 -3.64
N ARG A 41 -9.39 -25.87 -3.46
CA ARG A 41 -7.97 -26.19 -3.57
C ARG A 41 -7.20 -25.75 -2.34
N SER A 42 -5.93 -26.16 -2.21
CA SER A 42 -5.07 -25.66 -1.14
C SER A 42 -4.53 -24.26 -1.48
N SER A 43 -4.35 -23.43 -0.45
CA SER A 43 -3.70 -22.11 -0.56
C SER A 43 -2.30 -22.21 -1.20
N SER A 44 -1.56 -23.28 -0.89
CA SER A 44 -0.26 -23.59 -1.52
C SER A 44 -0.36 -23.86 -3.02
N ALA A 45 -1.43 -24.52 -3.49
CA ALA A 45 -1.66 -24.77 -4.91
C ALA A 45 -2.02 -23.47 -5.66
N CYS A 46 -2.85 -22.62 -5.06
CA CYS A 46 -3.17 -21.29 -5.60
C CYS A 46 -1.91 -20.42 -5.72
N ARG A 47 -1.09 -20.36 -4.67
CA ARG A 47 0.20 -19.64 -4.72
C ARG A 47 1.12 -20.16 -5.82
N ALA A 48 1.29 -21.48 -5.90
CA ALA A 48 2.14 -22.09 -6.92
C ALA A 48 1.65 -21.80 -8.34
N ARG A 49 0.33 -21.82 -8.56
CA ARG A 49 -0.24 -21.50 -9.87
C ARG A 49 -0.07 -20.02 -10.21
N TYR A 50 -0.36 -19.12 -9.27
CA TYR A 50 -0.20 -17.69 -9.48
C TYR A 50 1.25 -17.32 -9.86
N LEU A 51 2.25 -17.89 -9.19
CA LEU A 51 3.66 -17.72 -9.54
C LEU A 51 3.98 -18.24 -10.96
N LYS A 52 3.35 -19.32 -11.38
CA LYS A 52 3.50 -19.85 -12.75
C LYS A 52 2.90 -18.88 -13.78
N ILE A 53 1.72 -18.34 -13.50
CA ILE A 53 1.06 -17.33 -14.36
C ILE A 53 1.95 -16.08 -14.48
N GLU A 54 2.47 -15.55 -13.36
CA GLU A 54 3.37 -14.39 -13.38
C GLU A 54 4.62 -14.63 -14.23
N ARG A 55 5.22 -15.83 -14.13
CA ARG A 55 6.39 -16.21 -14.97
C ARG A 55 6.04 -16.32 -16.45
N LEU A 56 4.85 -16.81 -16.78
CA LEU A 56 4.40 -16.89 -18.18
C LEU A 56 4.11 -15.50 -18.74
N LYS A 57 3.42 -14.64 -17.98
CA LYS A 57 3.20 -13.24 -18.36
C LYS A 57 4.53 -12.50 -18.59
N ALA A 58 5.51 -12.69 -17.71
CA ALA A 58 6.84 -12.11 -17.88
C ALA A 58 7.54 -12.59 -19.17
N LYS A 59 7.42 -13.88 -19.51
CA LYS A 59 7.95 -14.43 -20.78
C LYS A 59 7.20 -13.87 -21.99
N GLU A 60 5.88 -13.74 -21.93
CA GLU A 60 5.09 -13.15 -23.00
C GLU A 60 5.41 -11.67 -23.23
N THR A 61 5.68 -10.91 -22.17
CA THR A 61 6.12 -9.51 -22.30
C THR A 61 7.50 -9.40 -22.92
N VAL A 62 8.40 -10.36 -22.65
CA VAL A 62 9.70 -10.43 -23.33
C VAL A 62 9.48 -10.69 -24.82
N ILE A 63 8.68 -11.70 -25.19
CA ILE A 63 8.41 -12.05 -26.60
C ILE A 63 7.71 -10.93 -27.39
N LYS A 64 6.76 -10.20 -26.80
CA LYS A 64 6.05 -9.10 -27.47
C LYS A 64 6.91 -7.84 -27.66
N ASN A 65 7.95 -7.68 -26.84
CA ASN A 65 8.83 -6.53 -26.87
C ASN A 65 10.13 -6.84 -27.66
N GLU A 66 10.25 -8.05 -28.19
CA GLU A 66 11.45 -8.57 -28.82
C GLU A 66 11.16 -9.12 -30.24
N THR A 67 11.13 -8.20 -31.20
CA THR A 67 11.96 -8.30 -32.42
C THR A 67 13.45 -8.12 -32.06
N ILE A 68 13.88 -8.53 -30.86
CA ILE A 68 15.23 -8.35 -30.34
C ILE A 68 15.65 -9.70 -29.80
N GLN A 69 16.55 -10.30 -30.54
CA GLN A 69 17.09 -11.63 -30.35
C GLN A 69 17.52 -11.87 -28.90
N ILE A 70 17.00 -12.95 -28.29
CA ILE A 70 17.59 -13.57 -27.10
C ILE A 70 18.81 -14.37 -27.57
N PRO A 71 20.05 -14.05 -27.17
CA PRO A 71 21.18 -14.91 -27.48
C PRO A 71 21.11 -16.15 -26.59
N GLN A 72 20.80 -17.29 -27.22
CA GLN A 72 21.32 -18.56 -26.73
C GLN A 72 22.84 -18.48 -26.70
N SER A 73 23.39 -18.99 -25.62
CA SER A 73 24.81 -19.05 -25.32
C SER A 73 25.59 -19.81 -26.40
N THR A 74 26.16 -19.09 -27.38
CA THR A 74 27.38 -19.44 -28.11
C THR A 74 27.93 -18.21 -28.85
N THR A 75 29.18 -17.86 -28.52
CA THR A 75 30.19 -17.15 -29.34
C THR A 75 29.97 -15.67 -29.76
N SER A 76 30.84 -14.82 -29.18
CA SER A 76 31.48 -13.64 -29.81
C SER A 76 30.65 -12.36 -29.99
N HIS A 77 30.59 -11.50 -28.96
CA HIS A 77 30.53 -10.05 -29.21
C HIS A 77 31.21 -9.26 -28.08
N ASP A 78 32.26 -8.52 -28.45
CA ASP A 78 32.85 -7.41 -27.72
C ASP A 78 31.80 -6.32 -27.42
N GLN A 79 31.02 -6.49 -26.36
CA GLN A 79 30.42 -5.37 -25.65
C GLN A 79 30.94 -5.41 -24.22
N SER A 80 32.19 -4.98 -24.08
CA SER A 80 32.76 -4.65 -22.79
C SER A 80 31.93 -3.51 -22.21
N PHE A 81 31.08 -3.82 -21.23
CA PHE A 81 30.36 -2.84 -20.44
C PHE A 81 31.40 -1.90 -19.82
N THR A 82 31.40 -0.63 -20.24
CA THR A 82 32.46 0.27 -19.83
C THR A 82 32.15 0.81 -18.44
N LEU A 83 33.20 1.20 -17.72
CA LEU A 83 33.03 1.88 -16.43
C LEU A 83 32.19 3.16 -16.58
N GLU A 84 32.21 3.81 -17.76
CA GLU A 84 31.40 4.99 -18.03
C GLU A 84 29.90 4.67 -18.11
N ASP A 85 29.54 3.48 -18.62
CA ASP A 85 28.14 3.01 -18.63
C ASP A 85 27.63 2.75 -17.20
N VAL A 86 28.49 2.17 -16.34
CA VAL A 86 28.21 2.02 -14.90
C VAL A 86 28.02 3.40 -14.26
N ILE A 87 28.91 4.34 -14.54
CA ILE A 87 28.89 5.69 -13.96
C ILE A 87 27.63 6.44 -14.42
N SER A 88 27.26 6.35 -15.69
CA SER A 88 26.07 6.99 -16.26
C SER A 88 24.78 6.42 -15.66
N TYR A 89 24.70 5.09 -15.53
CA TYR A 89 23.58 4.42 -14.87
C TYR A 89 23.47 4.80 -13.39
N LEU A 90 24.57 4.81 -12.64
CA LEU A 90 24.56 5.19 -11.22
C LEU A 90 24.26 6.68 -11.01
N LYS A 91 24.73 7.56 -11.90
CA LYS A 91 24.36 8.98 -11.89
C LYS A 91 22.85 9.16 -12.00
N LYS A 92 22.15 8.36 -12.82
CA LYS A 92 20.68 8.37 -12.90
C LYS A 92 19.97 8.17 -11.55
N TYR A 93 20.58 7.40 -10.63
CA TYR A 93 20.06 7.22 -9.27
C TYR A 93 20.47 8.35 -8.32
N LYS A 94 21.64 8.96 -8.51
CA LYS A 94 22.07 10.16 -7.76
C LYS A 94 21.18 11.37 -8.07
N THR A 95 20.74 11.52 -9.32
CA THR A 95 19.78 12.55 -9.75
C THR A 95 18.32 12.12 -9.60
N ASN A 96 18.02 11.09 -8.81
CA ASN A 96 16.66 10.60 -8.65
C ASN A 96 15.85 11.52 -7.72
N ASP A 97 15.54 12.71 -8.23
CA ASP A 97 14.68 13.74 -7.63
C ASP A 97 13.34 13.18 -7.18
N TYR A 98 12.92 12.04 -7.71
CA TYR A 98 11.69 11.36 -7.32
C TYR A 98 11.60 11.07 -5.81
N TYR A 99 12.68 10.55 -5.21
CA TYR A 99 12.68 10.23 -3.78
C TYR A 99 12.78 11.49 -2.94
N GLU A 100 13.55 12.48 -3.40
CA GLU A 100 13.67 13.76 -2.73
C GLU A 100 12.36 14.54 -2.73
N GLN A 101 11.66 14.59 -3.87
CA GLN A 101 10.32 15.18 -3.99
C GLN A 101 9.28 14.45 -3.14
N LYS A 102 9.32 13.11 -3.09
CA LYS A 102 8.43 12.32 -2.21
C LYS A 102 8.72 12.61 -0.73
N ASN A 103 9.98 12.65 -0.34
CA ASN A 103 10.39 12.97 1.02
C ASN A 103 10.00 14.40 1.40
N HIS A 104 10.15 15.36 0.48
CA HIS A 104 9.72 16.73 0.68
C HIS A 104 8.20 16.84 0.86
N LYS A 105 7.41 16.22 -0.04
CA LYS A 105 5.94 16.18 0.08
C LYS A 105 5.50 15.55 1.39
N LEU A 106 6.17 14.46 1.80
CA LEU A 106 5.88 13.79 3.05
C LEU A 106 6.17 14.70 4.25
N ARG A 107 7.32 15.36 4.27
CA ARG A 107 7.69 16.34 5.32
C ARG A 107 6.69 17.50 5.40
N CYS A 108 6.29 18.06 4.27
CA CYS A 108 5.29 19.13 4.23
C CYS A 108 3.93 18.66 4.76
N PHE A 109 3.50 17.45 4.40
CA PHE A 109 2.26 16.88 4.91
C PHE A 109 2.31 16.62 6.42
N PHE A 110 3.42 16.07 6.92
CA PHE A 110 3.62 15.90 8.37
C PHE A 110 3.56 17.24 9.11
N ALA A 111 4.23 18.28 8.62
CA ALA A 111 4.19 19.60 9.23
C ALA A 111 2.76 20.18 9.27
N SER A 112 1.97 19.97 8.21
CA SER A 112 0.56 20.39 8.19
C SER A 112 -0.28 19.64 9.22
N LEU A 113 -0.08 18.31 9.34
CA LEU A 113 -0.78 17.48 10.32
C LEU A 113 -0.42 17.85 11.75
N GLU A 114 0.86 18.11 12.04
CA GLU A 114 1.29 18.55 13.36
C GLU A 114 0.64 19.87 13.76
N LYS A 115 0.60 20.84 12.83
CA LYS A 115 -0.06 22.13 13.05
C LYS A 115 -1.56 21.98 13.31
N GLU A 116 -2.25 21.12 12.56
CA GLU A 116 -3.68 20.86 12.79
C GLU A 116 -3.90 20.21 14.15
N ASN A 117 -3.07 19.23 14.51
CA ASN A 117 -3.15 18.53 15.78
C ASN A 117 -2.91 19.47 16.97
N GLU A 118 -1.93 20.37 16.85
CA GLU A 118 -1.68 21.42 17.84
C GLU A 118 -2.90 22.35 17.99
N GLY A 119 -3.47 22.82 16.88
CA GLY A 119 -4.68 23.65 16.91
C GLY A 119 -5.91 22.94 17.49
N ILE A 120 -6.06 21.63 17.24
CA ILE A 120 -7.12 20.82 17.88
C ILE A 120 -6.88 20.75 19.39
N LYS A 121 -5.64 20.51 19.82
CA LYS A 121 -5.29 20.42 21.23
C LYS A 121 -5.56 21.73 21.97
N GLU A 122 -5.23 22.88 21.37
CA GLU A 122 -5.55 24.19 21.94
C GLU A 122 -7.05 24.41 22.10
N ARG A 123 -7.84 24.14 21.06
CA ARG A 123 -9.31 24.25 21.13
C ARG A 123 -9.91 23.33 22.18
N TYR A 124 -9.37 22.12 22.31
CA TYR A 124 -9.79 21.16 23.32
C TYR A 124 -9.51 21.69 24.73
N GLN A 125 -8.30 22.20 24.99
CA GLN A 125 -7.95 22.80 26.28
C GLN A 125 -8.83 24.01 26.61
N LEU A 126 -9.09 24.87 25.63
CA LEU A 126 -9.99 26.02 25.81
C LEU A 126 -11.43 25.60 26.12
N ALA A 127 -11.93 24.55 25.47
CA ALA A 127 -13.26 24.01 25.77
C ALA A 127 -13.33 23.47 27.20
N LEU A 128 -12.29 22.74 27.65
CA LEU A 128 -12.20 22.25 29.02
C LEU A 128 -12.16 23.38 30.05
N SER A 129 -11.40 24.46 29.80
CA SER A 129 -11.34 25.58 30.71
C SER A 129 -12.69 26.28 30.84
N LYS A 130 -13.41 26.47 29.73
CA LYS A 130 -14.77 27.04 29.73
C LYS A 130 -15.77 26.15 30.47
N ILE A 131 -15.71 24.83 30.28
CA ILE A 131 -16.58 23.89 31.01
C ILE A 131 -16.29 23.94 32.51
N LYS A 132 -15.02 24.08 32.90
CA LYS A 132 -14.64 24.22 34.31
C LYS A 132 -15.18 25.53 34.89
N GLU A 133 -14.99 26.64 34.21
CA GLU A 133 -15.47 27.96 34.63
C GLU A 133 -16.99 28.01 34.78
N THR A 134 -17.75 27.45 33.82
CA THR A 134 -19.22 27.38 33.93
C THR A 134 -19.67 26.47 35.07
N LYS A 135 -18.94 25.38 35.34
CA LYS A 135 -19.22 24.50 36.48
C LYS A 135 -18.97 25.22 37.81
N ASP A 136 -17.88 25.95 37.93
CA ASP A 136 -17.54 26.68 39.16
C ASP A 136 -18.56 27.81 39.42
N LEU A 137 -19.00 28.53 38.38
CA LEU A 137 -20.10 29.52 38.46
C LEU A 137 -21.45 28.90 38.85
N PHE A 138 -21.74 27.68 38.41
CA PHE A 138 -22.94 26.96 38.79
C PHE A 138 -22.91 26.48 40.25
N LEU A 139 -21.73 26.24 40.81
CA LEU A 139 -21.54 25.83 42.21
C LEU A 139 -21.54 27.02 43.19
N GLU A 140 -21.22 28.23 42.74
CA GLU A 140 -21.20 29.46 43.55
C GLU A 140 -22.49 30.30 43.45
N GLY A 141 -23.43 29.94 42.58
CA GLY A 141 -24.70 30.68 42.40
C GLY A 141 -25.71 30.43 43.53
N PRO A 142 -26.40 31.46 44.07
CA PRO A 142 -27.41 31.26 45.10
C PRO A 142 -28.62 30.57 44.49
N PHE A 143 -28.88 29.33 44.89
CA PHE A 143 -30.19 28.71 44.71
C PHE A 143 -31.18 29.49 45.59
N VAL A 144 -31.77 30.56 45.07
CA VAL A 144 -32.89 31.24 45.73
C VAL A 144 -34.05 30.26 45.69
N ASN A 145 -34.19 29.51 46.78
CA ASN A 145 -35.29 28.60 47.02
C ASN A 145 -36.56 29.42 47.27
N THR A 146 -37.21 29.92 46.22
CA THR A 146 -38.56 30.48 46.32
C THR A 146 -39.59 29.35 46.25
N TYR A 147 -39.51 28.42 47.20
CA TYR A 147 -40.62 27.53 47.56
C TYR A 147 -40.75 27.54 49.08
N ASN A 148 -41.19 28.68 49.60
CA ASN A 148 -41.94 28.78 50.84
C ASN A 148 -42.45 30.22 50.96
N GLU A 149 -43.68 30.45 50.54
CA GLU A 149 -44.63 31.25 51.31
C GLU A 149 -46.05 30.92 50.83
N LYS A 150 -46.93 30.80 51.82
CA LYS A 150 -48.28 30.23 51.79
C LYS A 150 -49.29 31.08 51.01
#